data_AF-A0A1B6VP89-F1
#
_entry.id   AF-A0A1B6VP89-F1
#
_cell.length_a   1.000
_cell.length_b   1.000
_cell.length_c   1.000
_cell.angle_alpha   90.00
_cell.angle_beta   90.00
_cell.angle_gamma   90.00
#
_symmetry.space_group_name_H-M   'P 1'
#
loop_
_entity.id
_entity.type
_entity.pdbx_description
1 polymer ?
#
loop_
_entity_poly.entity_id
_entity_poly.type
_entity_poly.pdbx_seq_one_letter_code
_entity_poly.pdbx_strand_id
1 'polypeptide(L)'
;MPWSILSKGAGMTAAVVEEFADLVSQTVESRRKAGLKSAIYEAARLLGLTERRVRACLYREIRNVTAAEWLDVRARFASHLEAEARRHAAEADLLRARIEALRNEAA
;
A
#
# COMPACT_ATOMS: atom_id res chain seq x y z
N MET A 1 -36.39 18.55 3.41
CA MET A 1 -36.69 17.10 3.46
C MET A 1 -35.38 16.33 3.55
N PRO A 2 -35.11 15.54 4.60
CA PRO A 2 -33.79 14.95 4.83
C PRO A 2 -33.80 13.42 4.67
N TRP A 3 -33.17 12.89 3.62
CA TRP A 3 -32.93 11.44 3.46
C TRP A 3 -31.51 11.21 2.92
N SER A 4 -30.50 11.60 3.70
CA SER A 4 -29.09 11.32 3.41
C SER A 4 -28.53 10.34 4.44
N ILE A 5 -29.07 9.11 4.47
CA ILE A 5 -28.60 7.99 5.30
C ILE A 5 -28.68 6.68 4.51
N LEU A 6 -27.82 6.51 3.51
CA LEU A 6 -27.45 5.25 2.86
C LEU A 6 -26.05 5.54 2.27
N SER A 7 -24.90 5.00 2.68
CA SER A 7 -24.56 3.64 3.07
C SER A 7 -23.26 3.62 3.90
N LYS A 8 -23.20 4.27 5.07
CA LYS A 8 -21.97 4.27 5.89
C LYS A 8 -21.62 2.92 6.55
N GLY A 9 -22.45 1.88 6.37
CA GLY A 9 -22.33 0.60 7.09
C GLY A 9 -22.60 -0.67 6.29
N ALA A 10 -22.75 -0.61 4.96
CA ALA A 10 -22.85 -1.83 4.16
C ALA A 10 -21.45 -2.44 4.01
N GLY A 11 -21.26 -3.65 4.53
CA GLY A 11 -20.05 -4.44 4.25
C GLY A 11 -19.92 -4.67 2.76
N MET A 12 -18.69 -4.56 2.24
CA MET A 12 -18.43 -4.79 0.81
C MET A 12 -18.63 -6.27 0.44
N THR A 13 -18.72 -6.54 -0.86
CA THR A 13 -18.86 -7.91 -1.38
C THR A 13 -17.66 -8.77 -0.98
N ALA A 14 -17.83 -10.09 -0.95
CA ALA A 14 -16.75 -11.03 -0.64
C ALA A 14 -15.52 -10.84 -1.54
N ALA A 15 -15.73 -10.50 -2.82
CA ALA A 15 -14.64 -10.21 -3.76
C ALA A 15 -13.80 -9.00 -3.31
N VAL A 16 -14.44 -7.91 -2.85
CA VAL A 16 -13.71 -6.73 -2.38
C VAL A 16 -12.99 -7.00 -1.05
N VAL A 17 -13.58 -7.82 -0.17
CA VAL A 17 -12.90 -8.26 1.06
C VAL A 17 -11.63 -9.05 0.74
N GLU A 18 -11.67 -9.89 -0.29
CA GLU A 18 -10.50 -10.64 -0.73
C GLU A 18 -9.43 -9.74 -1.38
N GLU A 19 -9.82 -8.83 -2.27
CA GLU A 19 -8.92 -7.83 -2.85
C GLU A 19 -8.24 -6.97 -1.77
N PHE A 20 -8.99 -6.59 -0.73
CA PHE A 20 -8.45 -5.88 0.43
C PHE A 20 -7.37 -6.69 1.14
N ALA A 21 -7.66 -7.97 1.42
CA ALA A 21 -6.74 -8.86 2.11
C ALA A 21 -5.50 -9.17 1.26
N ASP A 22 -5.65 -9.27 -0.07
CA ASP A 22 -4.56 -9.46 -1.01
C ASP A 22 -3.60 -8.26 -1.04
N LEU A 23 -4.15 -7.05 -1.16
CA LEU A 23 -3.34 -5.82 -1.13
C LEU A 23 -2.51 -5.73 0.15
N VAL A 24 -3.14 -5.98 1.31
CA VAL A 24 -2.47 -5.96 2.61
C VAL A 24 -1.37 -7.03 2.66
N SER A 25 -1.65 -8.24 2.19
CA SER A 25 -0.70 -9.35 2.19
C SER A 25 0.52 -9.08 1.30
N GLN A 26 0.30 -8.55 0.09
CA GLN A 26 1.38 -8.15 -0.82
C GLN A 26 2.23 -7.00 -0.22
N THR A 27 1.58 -6.06 0.46
CA THR A 27 2.27 -4.94 1.13
C THR A 27 3.17 -5.45 2.26
N VAL A 28 2.74 -6.46 3.01
CA VAL A 28 3.58 -7.13 4.02
C VAL A 28 4.73 -7.90 3.37
N GLU A 29 4.45 -8.70 2.34
CA GLU A 29 5.47 -9.54 1.71
C GLU A 29 6.60 -8.70 1.08
N SER A 30 6.28 -7.59 0.42
CA SER A 30 7.28 -6.66 -0.13
C SER A 30 8.23 -6.06 0.92
N ARG A 31 7.86 -6.11 2.21
CA ARG A 31 8.64 -5.59 3.35
C ARG A 31 9.26 -6.70 4.21
N ARG A 32 9.18 -7.95 3.78
CA ARG A 32 9.59 -9.12 4.56
C ARG A 32 11.09 -9.21 4.83
N LYS A 33 11.92 -8.45 4.12
CA LYS A 33 13.39 -8.46 4.25
C LYS A 33 13.90 -8.27 5.69
N ALA A 34 13.21 -7.45 6.49
CA ALA A 34 13.57 -7.19 7.90
C ALA A 34 12.85 -8.12 8.90
N GLY A 35 12.13 -9.13 8.42
CA GLY A 35 11.35 -10.07 9.22
C GLY A 35 9.86 -9.72 9.32
N LEU A 36 9.05 -10.75 9.61
CA LEU A 36 7.58 -10.66 9.56
C LEU A 36 6.99 -9.60 10.52
N LYS A 37 7.56 -9.45 11.72
CA LYS A 37 7.07 -8.47 12.70
C LYS A 37 7.27 -7.04 12.19
N SER A 38 8.46 -6.71 11.67
CA SER A 38 8.74 -5.39 11.10
C SER A 38 7.85 -5.14 9.89
N ALA A 39 7.70 -6.14 9.02
CA ALA A 39 6.87 -6.04 7.83
C ALA A 39 5.40 -5.74 8.14
N ILE A 40 4.82 -6.40 9.16
CA ILE A 40 3.47 -6.11 9.64
C ILE A 40 3.35 -4.67 10.15
N TYR A 41 4.31 -4.23 10.96
CA TYR A 41 4.32 -2.87 11.52
C TYR A 41 4.42 -1.80 10.41
N GLU A 42 5.32 -2.00 9.46
CA GLU A 42 5.52 -1.07 8.33
C GLU A 42 4.29 -1.04 7.41
N ALA A 43 3.70 -2.20 7.10
CA ALA A 43 2.48 -2.27 6.31
C ALA A 43 1.30 -1.61 7.02
N ALA A 44 1.15 -1.81 8.33
CA ALA A 44 0.14 -1.16 9.15
C ALA A 44 0.27 0.38 9.08
N ARG A 45 1.48 0.90 9.27
CA ARG A 45 1.78 2.34 9.18
C ARG A 45 1.47 2.90 7.80
N LEU A 46 1.87 2.20 6.75
CA LEU A 46 1.69 2.64 5.37
C LEU A 46 0.22 2.68 4.96
N LEU A 47 -0.51 1.59 5.22
CA LEU A 47 -1.92 1.46 4.84
C LEU A 47 -2.87 2.16 5.81
N GLY A 48 -2.37 2.66 6.95
CA GLY A 48 -3.21 3.30 7.97
C GLY A 48 -4.07 2.33 8.77
N LEU A 49 -3.61 1.09 8.89
CA LEU A 49 -4.31 0.02 9.59
C LEU A 49 -3.66 -0.23 10.96
N THR A 50 -4.39 -0.91 11.84
CA THR A 50 -3.78 -1.47 13.05
C THR A 50 -3.06 -2.77 12.72
N GLU A 51 -2.03 -3.14 13.50
CA GLU A 51 -1.36 -4.44 13.33
C GLU A 51 -2.34 -5.62 13.42
N ARG A 52 -3.34 -5.52 14.30
CA ARG A 52 -4.41 -6.54 14.42
C ARG A 52 -5.18 -6.69 13.11
N ARG A 53 -5.51 -5.58 12.45
CA ARG A 53 -6.23 -5.58 11.18
C ARG A 53 -5.38 -6.18 10.05
N VAL A 54 -4.09 -5.85 10.03
CA VAL A 54 -3.14 -6.45 9.09
C VAL A 54 -3.03 -7.97 9.30
N ARG A 55 -2.90 -8.44 10.54
CA ARG A 55 -2.88 -9.88 10.86
C ARG A 55 -4.17 -10.57 10.44
N ALA A 56 -5.33 -9.96 10.68
CA ALA A 56 -6.61 -10.52 10.24
C ALA A 56 -6.68 -10.69 8.71
N CYS A 57 -6.03 -9.81 7.93
CA CYS A 57 -5.92 -9.98 6.48
C CYS A 57 -4.98 -11.14 6.12
N LEU A 58 -3.80 -11.19 6.74
CA LEU A 58 -2.80 -12.24 6.48
C LEU A 58 -3.32 -13.65 6.77
N TYR A 59 -4.09 -13.80 7.85
CA TYR A 59 -4.67 -15.08 8.26
C TYR A 59 -6.06 -15.34 7.69
N ARG A 60 -6.56 -14.46 6.79
CA ARG A 60 -7.90 -14.53 6.19
C ARG A 60 -9.03 -14.62 7.24
N GLU A 61 -8.84 -13.95 8.37
CA GLU A 61 -9.82 -13.84 9.48
C GLU A 61 -10.71 -12.58 9.36
N ILE A 62 -10.60 -11.83 8.26
CA ILE A 62 -11.37 -10.63 8.02
C ILE A 62 -12.83 -10.97 7.68
N ARG A 63 -13.78 -10.39 8.42
CA ARG A 63 -15.22 -10.68 8.27
C ARG A 63 -15.95 -9.65 7.41
N ASN A 64 -15.48 -8.42 7.43
CA ASN A 64 -16.07 -7.30 6.70
C ASN A 64 -15.00 -6.25 6.41
N VAL A 65 -15.24 -5.48 5.35
CA VAL A 65 -14.51 -4.26 4.99
C VAL A 65 -15.57 -3.21 4.67
N THR A 66 -15.41 -2.01 5.19
CA THR A 66 -16.31 -0.89 4.84
C THR A 66 -15.79 -0.19 3.60
N ALA A 67 -16.69 0.42 2.82
CA ALA A 67 -16.27 1.20 1.65
C ALA A 67 -15.31 2.35 2.03
N ALA A 68 -15.52 3.00 3.17
CA ALA A 68 -14.64 4.06 3.67
C ALA A 68 -13.23 3.52 3.96
N GLU A 69 -13.12 2.41 4.69
CA GLU A 69 -11.84 1.77 4.99
C GLU A 69 -11.10 1.37 3.71
N TRP A 70 -11.82 0.82 2.72
CA TRP A 70 -11.21 0.43 1.45
C TRP A 70 -10.66 1.62 0.68
N LEU A 71 -11.45 2.70 0.58
CA LEU A 71 -11.04 3.93 -0.10
C LEU A 71 -9.83 4.57 0.58
N ASP A 72 -9.80 4.60 1.91
CA ASP A 72 -8.67 5.16 2.68
C ASP A 72 -7.38 4.37 2.44
N VAL A 73 -7.46 3.03 2.48
CA VAL A 73 -6.31 2.15 2.21
C VAL A 73 -5.79 2.36 0.78
N ARG A 74 -6.68 2.42 -0.22
CA ARG A 74 -6.28 2.68 -1.61
C ARG A 74 -5.65 4.04 -1.80
N ALA A 75 -6.21 5.09 -1.20
CA ALA A 75 -5.66 6.45 -1.30
C ALA A 75 -4.24 6.53 -0.71
N ARG A 76 -4.00 5.90 0.45
CA ARG A 76 -2.68 5.83 1.06
C ARG A 76 -1.69 5.04 0.21
N PHE A 77 -2.11 3.90 -0.32
CA PHE A 77 -1.25 3.08 -1.18
C PHE A 77 -0.92 3.79 -2.50
N ALA A 78 -1.88 4.47 -3.12
CA ALA A 78 -1.64 5.27 -4.32
C ALA A 78 -0.61 6.39 -4.06
N SER A 79 -0.77 7.14 -2.96
CA SER A 79 0.19 8.18 -2.56
C SER A 79 1.59 7.62 -2.30
N HIS A 80 1.69 6.42 -1.72
CA HIS A 80 2.96 5.73 -1.56
C HIS A 80 3.61 5.38 -2.91
N LEU A 81 2.85 4.82 -3.84
CA LEU A 81 3.35 4.48 -5.18
C LEU A 81 3.79 5.72 -5.96
N GLU A 82 3.06 6.83 -5.87
CA GLU A 82 3.46 8.12 -6.47
C GLU A 82 4.79 8.61 -5.88
N ALA A 83 4.98 8.49 -4.56
CA ALA A 83 6.23 8.84 -3.92
C ALA A 83 7.38 7.92 -4.36
N GLU A 84 7.14 6.63 -4.52
CA GLU A 84 8.12 5.67 -5.07
C GLU A 84 8.48 5.97 -6.51
N ALA A 85 7.50 6.22 -7.38
CA ALA A 85 7.73 6.58 -8.76
C ALA A 85 8.61 7.84 -8.88
N ARG A 86 8.36 8.87 -8.06
CA ARG A 86 9.21 10.07 -8.03
C ARG A 86 10.64 9.77 -7.59
N ARG A 87 10.82 8.91 -6.58
CA ARG A 87 12.17 8.51 -6.10
C ARG A 87 12.93 7.77 -7.19
N HIS A 88 12.30 6.81 -7.86
CA HIS A 88 12.92 6.06 -8.94
C HIS A 88 13.23 6.91 -10.18
N ALA A 89 12.37 7.88 -10.51
CA ALA A 89 12.67 8.82 -11.59
C ALA A 89 13.93 9.65 -11.29
N ALA A 90 14.03 10.20 -10.07
CA ALA A 90 15.20 10.97 -9.65
C ALA A 90 16.49 10.11 -9.63
N GLU A 91 16.39 8.86 -9.18
CA GLU A 91 17.51 7.91 -9.20
C GLU A 91 17.96 7.58 -10.63
N ALA A 92 17.02 7.36 -11.54
CA ALA A 92 17.32 7.10 -12.95
C ALA A 92 18.03 8.29 -13.61
N ASP A 93 17.59 9.52 -13.32
CA ASP A 93 18.22 10.73 -13.85
C ASP A 93 19.64 10.92 -13.31
N LEU A 94 19.86 10.65 -12.03
CA LEU A 94 21.20 10.69 -11.42
C LEU A 94 22.14 9.65 -12.04
N LEU A 95 21.66 8.42 -12.26
CA LEU A 95 22.45 7.36 -12.90
C LEU A 95 22.79 7.71 -14.36
N ARG A 96 21.84 8.28 -15.11
CA ARG A 96 22.09 8.75 -16.48
C ARG A 96 23.17 9.83 -16.53
N ALA A 97 23.07 10.85 -15.68
CA ALA A 97 24.07 11.91 -15.59
C ALA A 97 25.45 11.35 -15.23
N ARG A 98 25.51 10.35 -14.33
CA ARG A 98 26.78 9.69 -13.96
C ARG A 98 27.38 8.91 -15.12
N ILE A 99 26.58 8.19 -15.90
CA ILE A 99 27.03 7.45 -17.08
C ILE A 99 27.56 8.41 -18.15
N GLU A 100 26.90 9.55 -18.36
CA GLU A 100 27.35 10.56 -19.32
C GLU A 100 28.68 11.19 -18.91
N ALA A 101 28.84 11.55 -17.65
CA ALA A 101 30.11 12.07 -17.14
C ALA A 101 31.27 11.09 -17.35
N LEU A 102 31.06 9.81 -17.02
CA LEU A 102 32.08 8.77 -17.22
C LEU A 102 32.43 8.55 -18.70
N ARG A 103 31.46 8.71 -19.62
CA ARG A 103 31.73 8.64 -21.06
C ARG A 103 32.57 9.81 -21.55
N ASN A 104 32.31 11.02 -21.03
CA ASN A 104 33.06 12.22 -21.39
C ASN A 104 34.48 12.20 -20.84
N GLU A 105 34.72 11.57 -19.68
CA GLU A 105 36.06 11.38 -19.10
C GLU A 105 36.90 10.33 -19.86
N ALA A 106 36.25 9.41 -20.58
CA ALA A 106 36.90 8.32 -21.32
C ALA A 106 37.16 8.62 -22.81
N ALA A 107 36.71 9.79 -23.30
CA ALA A 107 36.89 10.28 -24.68
C ALA A 107 38.04 11.27 -24.76
#